data_AF-A0A943K943-F1
#
_entry.id   AF-A0A943K943-F1
#
_cell.length_a   1.000
_cell.length_b   1.000
_cell.length_c   1.000
_cell.angle_alpha   90.00
_cell.angle_beta   90.00
_cell.angle_gamma   90.00
#
_symmetry.space_group_name_H-M   'P 1'
#
loop_
_entity.id
_entity.type
_entity.pdbx_description
1 polymer ?
#
loop_
_entity_poly.entity_id
_entity_poly.type
_entity_poly.pdbx_seq_one_letter_code
_entity_poly.pdbx_strand_id
1 'polypeptide(L)'
;MKRKTILTLSILFILICLFLLTLFLLYPSLFQKDSDSGKGTQPDSVVQYTVLEGEITHSFECSGKVASDMAETKLREIVIQNANQNNFDMCREKGEKVAKGEPLYRFQNKEHQLDFNGQVVDVQFRDGSVSIFLLNYDDLMIKAQADAKFYDYISYHSNATVSFNGVEYEATVVGIGYEIQDGMFQIELKSAAMLLPGTEVKVSVQTKTKKDGMYLPTEAVLSQGEAYYVKLLMEDGSTKDTTVILGSYFSVEENGNTFSYVEIKSGVTAGDTVVTEKSEEINPGERIKEQYLNE
;
A
#
# COMPACT_ATOMS: atom_id res chain seq x y z
N MET A 1 66.17 59.94 18.74
CA MET A 1 64.87 59.96 19.46
C MET A 1 63.78 59.08 18.82
N LYS A 2 63.66 58.99 17.48
CA LYS A 2 62.55 58.27 16.81
C LYS A 2 62.45 56.74 17.05
N ARG A 3 63.56 56.03 17.28
CA ARG A 3 63.53 54.56 17.53
C ARG A 3 62.95 54.18 18.90
N LYS A 4 63.20 54.98 19.95
CA LYS A 4 62.68 54.70 21.30
C LYS A 4 61.16 54.91 21.38
N THR A 5 60.65 55.94 20.70
CA THR A 5 59.20 56.22 20.63
C THR A 5 58.41 55.16 19.86
N ILE A 6 58.99 54.58 18.79
CA ILE A 6 58.33 53.49 18.04
C ILE A 6 58.28 52.21 18.89
N LEU A 7 59.37 51.87 19.58
CA LEU A 7 59.43 50.69 20.43
C LEU A 7 58.41 50.78 21.59
N THR A 8 58.28 51.94 22.23
CA THR A 8 57.29 52.14 23.30
C THR A 8 55.86 52.04 22.79
N LEU A 9 55.58 52.48 21.57
CA LEU A 9 54.24 52.39 20.98
C LEU A 9 53.86 50.94 20.65
N SER A 10 54.81 50.16 20.10
CA SER A 10 54.60 48.74 19.81
C SER A 10 54.37 47.91 21.08
N ILE A 11 55.11 48.18 22.15
CA ILE A 11 54.92 47.49 23.44
C ILE A 11 53.53 47.83 24.03
N LEU A 12 53.11 49.09 23.94
CA LEU A 12 51.80 49.51 24.42
C LEU A 12 50.66 48.84 23.62
N PHE A 13 50.81 48.72 22.31
CA PHE A 13 49.82 48.05 21.46
C PHE A 13 49.69 46.56 21.80
N ILE A 14 50.81 45.87 22.02
CA ILE A 14 50.81 44.45 22.42
C ILE A 14 50.11 44.28 23.77
N LEU A 15 50.37 45.17 24.74
CA LEU A 15 49.72 45.15 26.05
C LEU A 15 48.20 45.35 25.96
N ILE A 16 47.73 46.25 25.08
CA ILE A 16 46.30 46.47 24.85
C ILE A 16 45.65 45.24 24.21
N CYS A 17 46.29 44.62 23.22
CA CYS A 17 45.78 43.39 22.60
C CYS A 17 45.71 42.23 23.61
N LEU A 18 46.73 42.08 24.45
CA LEU A 18 46.74 41.04 25.48
C LEU A 18 45.64 41.27 26.53
N PHE A 19 45.42 42.53 26.92
CA PHE A 19 44.34 42.89 27.83
C PHE A 19 42.96 42.59 27.23
N LEU A 20 42.72 42.98 25.97
CA LEU A 20 41.46 42.67 25.27
C LEU A 20 41.24 41.17 25.12
N LEU A 21 42.30 40.39 24.86
CA LEU A 21 42.22 38.93 24.78
C LEU A 21 41.84 38.32 26.14
N THR A 22 42.46 38.79 27.24
CA THR A 22 42.09 38.32 28.59
C THR A 22 40.67 38.71 28.97
N LEU A 23 40.20 39.89 28.55
CA LEU A 23 38.84 40.35 28.78
C LEU A 23 37.82 39.46 28.03
N PHE A 24 38.12 39.11 26.77
CA PHE A 24 37.31 38.21 25.94
C PHE A 24 37.21 36.80 26.54
N LEU A 25 38.33 36.27 27.07
CA LEU A 25 38.35 34.93 27.68
C LEU A 25 37.63 34.88 29.03
N LEU A 26 37.72 35.93 29.84
CA LEU A 26 37.09 35.97 31.17
C LEU A 26 35.60 36.33 31.10
N TYR A 27 35.17 37.08 30.09
CA TYR A 27 33.81 37.56 29.95
C TYR A 27 33.27 37.36 28.52
N PRO A 28 33.13 36.11 28.04
CA PRO A 28 32.61 35.84 26.71
C PRO A 28 31.17 36.38 26.52
N SER A 29 30.41 36.52 27.59
CA SER A 29 29.05 37.10 27.59
C SER A 29 29.01 38.58 27.20
N LEU A 30 30.08 39.36 27.39
CA LEU A 30 30.13 40.76 26.93
C LEU A 30 30.27 40.88 25.40
N PHE A 31 30.62 39.79 24.72
CA PHE A 31 30.82 39.72 23.27
C PHE A 31 29.84 38.80 22.56
N GLN A 32 29.03 38.02 23.30
CA GLN A 32 27.80 37.46 22.77
C GLN A 32 26.75 38.58 22.73
N LYS A 33 26.43 39.01 21.51
CA LYS A 33 25.31 39.90 21.26
C LYS A 33 24.04 39.18 21.74
N ASP A 34 23.53 39.61 22.89
CA ASP A 34 22.19 39.23 23.35
C ASP A 34 21.20 39.60 22.25
N SER A 35 20.69 38.59 21.56
CA SER A 35 19.56 38.72 20.67
C SER A 35 18.31 38.44 21.50
N ASP A 36 17.97 39.43 22.33
CA ASP A 36 16.73 39.49 23.10
C ASP A 36 16.06 40.81 22.67
N SER A 37 14.83 40.92 22.18
CA SER A 37 13.66 40.09 22.34
C SER A 37 12.68 40.45 21.23
N GLY A 38 12.08 39.42 20.63
CA GLY A 38 10.81 39.50 19.95
C GLY A 38 10.19 38.13 20.16
N LYS A 39 9.08 38.05 20.90
CA LYS A 39 8.30 36.82 21.04
C LYS A 39 7.88 36.35 19.64
N GLY A 40 8.69 35.51 19.02
CA GLY A 40 8.36 34.74 17.85
C GLY A 40 8.24 33.30 18.30
N THR A 41 7.04 32.75 18.15
CA THR A 41 6.80 31.32 18.02
C THR A 41 7.97 30.68 17.27
N GLN A 42 8.49 29.53 17.74
CA GLN A 42 9.45 28.75 16.96
C GLN A 42 8.94 28.68 15.51
N PRO A 43 9.79 28.86 14.49
CA PRO A 43 9.31 28.74 13.12
C PRO A 43 8.74 27.33 12.98
N ASP A 44 7.42 27.26 12.80
CA ASP A 44 6.73 26.03 12.40
C ASP A 44 7.56 25.43 11.26
N SER A 45 8.06 24.20 11.45
CA SER A 45 8.93 23.62 10.43
C SER A 45 8.09 23.41 9.18
N VAL A 46 8.30 24.28 8.19
CA VAL A 46 7.60 24.22 6.91
C VAL A 46 8.20 23.08 6.09
N VAL A 47 7.37 22.13 5.69
CA VAL A 47 7.74 21.06 4.76
C VAL A 47 7.27 21.43 3.37
N GLN A 48 8.14 21.27 2.37
CA GLN A 48 7.84 21.57 0.98
C GLN A 48 7.65 20.27 0.20
N TYR A 49 6.63 20.24 -0.66
CA TYR A 49 6.38 19.16 -1.60
C TYR A 49 6.30 19.73 -3.01
N THR A 50 6.84 18.99 -3.97
CA THR A 50 6.67 19.30 -5.39
C THR A 50 5.49 18.51 -5.93
N VAL A 51 4.63 19.16 -6.71
CA VAL A 51 3.59 18.47 -7.48
C VAL A 51 4.28 17.58 -8.51
N LEU A 52 4.16 16.27 -8.32
CA LEU A 52 4.77 15.29 -9.21
C LEU A 52 3.81 14.91 -10.32
N GLU A 53 4.36 14.52 -11.47
CA GLU A 53 3.62 13.98 -12.60
C GLU A 53 4.13 12.57 -12.86
N GLY A 54 3.21 11.63 -13.09
CA GLY A 54 3.58 10.26 -13.34
C GLY A 54 2.41 9.38 -13.71
N GLU A 55 2.70 8.09 -13.81
CA GLU A 55 1.71 7.07 -14.10
C GLU A 55 0.92 6.71 -12.83
N ILE A 56 -0.38 7.02 -12.82
CA ILE A 56 -1.27 6.70 -11.69
C ILE A 56 -2.15 5.52 -12.10
N THR A 57 -2.01 4.40 -11.40
CA THR A 57 -2.91 3.25 -11.56
C THR A 57 -4.03 3.36 -10.54
N HIS A 58 -5.23 3.62 -11.03
CA HIS A 58 -6.43 3.67 -10.21
C HIS A 58 -6.90 2.25 -9.89
N SER A 59 -7.45 2.03 -8.70
CA SER A 59 -8.14 0.80 -8.35
C SER A 59 -9.49 1.09 -7.69
N PHE A 60 -10.35 0.09 -7.63
CA PHE A 60 -11.52 0.11 -6.77
C PHE A 60 -11.58 -1.16 -5.92
N GLU A 61 -12.20 -1.03 -4.75
CA GLU A 61 -12.40 -2.15 -3.84
C GLU A 61 -13.83 -2.66 -3.91
N CYS A 62 -13.98 -3.97 -3.74
CA CYS A 62 -15.25 -4.65 -3.58
C CYS A 62 -15.11 -5.89 -2.69
N SER A 63 -16.22 -6.40 -2.19
CA SER A 63 -16.25 -7.66 -1.44
C SER A 63 -16.52 -8.83 -2.38
N GLY A 64 -15.79 -9.92 -2.16
CA GLY A 64 -15.95 -11.16 -2.90
C GLY A 64 -16.15 -12.37 -1.98
N LYS A 65 -16.57 -13.47 -2.58
CA LYS A 65 -16.70 -14.76 -1.91
C LYS A 65 -16.15 -15.86 -2.80
N VAL A 66 -15.37 -16.77 -2.22
CA VAL A 66 -14.94 -17.99 -2.92
C VAL A 66 -16.20 -18.81 -3.21
N ALA A 67 -16.48 -19.05 -4.48
CA ALA A 67 -17.70 -19.70 -4.94
C ALA A 67 -17.82 -21.11 -4.32
N SER A 68 -19.01 -21.41 -3.80
CA SER A 68 -19.37 -22.72 -3.22
C SER A 68 -20.55 -23.37 -3.93
N ASP A 69 -21.10 -22.69 -4.94
CA ASP A 69 -22.39 -22.96 -5.57
C ASP A 69 -22.27 -23.65 -6.93
N MET A 70 -21.04 -23.93 -7.40
CA MET A 70 -20.86 -24.69 -8.62
C MET A 70 -21.23 -26.14 -8.36
N ALA A 71 -22.09 -26.73 -9.19
CA ALA A 71 -22.33 -28.18 -9.20
C ALA A 71 -21.04 -29.00 -9.47
N GLU A 72 -19.95 -28.28 -9.82
CA GLU A 72 -18.58 -28.72 -10.05
C GLU A 72 -17.60 -28.40 -8.91
N THR A 73 -18.06 -27.87 -7.76
CA THR A 73 -17.41 -28.10 -6.44
C THR A 73 -17.52 -29.58 -6.03
N LYS A 74 -17.54 -30.48 -7.03
CA LYS A 74 -17.29 -31.89 -6.93
C LYS A 74 -15.84 -32.00 -6.55
N LEU A 75 -15.63 -32.46 -5.34
CA LEU A 75 -14.39 -33.10 -4.96
C LEU A 75 -13.92 -33.96 -6.13
N ARG A 76 -12.68 -33.76 -6.58
CA ARG A 76 -12.08 -34.66 -7.55
C ARG A 76 -11.87 -35.99 -6.85
N GLU A 77 -12.42 -37.05 -7.43
CA GLU A 77 -12.22 -38.40 -6.95
C GLU A 77 -11.11 -39.07 -7.77
N ILE A 78 -10.09 -39.56 -7.09
CA ILE A 78 -9.10 -40.48 -7.68
C ILE A 78 -9.41 -41.87 -7.15
N VAL A 79 -9.74 -42.79 -8.05
CA VAL A 79 -10.03 -44.19 -7.70
C VAL A 79 -8.87 -45.07 -8.13
N ILE A 80 -8.24 -45.74 -7.16
CA ILE A 80 -7.17 -46.70 -7.37
C ILE A 80 -7.73 -48.10 -7.18
N GLN A 81 -7.75 -48.89 -8.25
CA GLN A 81 -8.17 -50.28 -8.23
C GLN A 81 -7.05 -51.21 -7.75
N ASN A 82 -7.41 -52.34 -7.15
CA ASN A 82 -6.49 -53.32 -6.54
C ASN A 82 -5.61 -52.73 -5.42
N ALA A 83 -6.14 -51.73 -4.71
CA ALA A 83 -5.50 -51.06 -3.59
C ALA A 83 -6.25 -51.34 -2.29
N ASN A 84 -5.51 -51.51 -1.20
CA ASN A 84 -6.01 -51.67 0.15
C ASN A 84 -5.00 -51.12 1.15
N GLN A 85 -5.33 -51.15 2.45
CA GLN A 85 -4.50 -50.58 3.51
C GLN A 85 -3.08 -51.18 3.62
N ASN A 86 -2.80 -52.34 3.01
CA ASN A 86 -1.49 -53.00 3.09
C ASN A 86 -0.57 -52.69 1.90
N ASN A 87 -1.09 -52.17 0.79
CA ASN A 87 -0.30 -51.96 -0.44
C ASN A 87 -0.44 -50.54 -1.02
N PHE A 88 -0.99 -49.62 -0.24
CA PHE A 88 -1.25 -48.24 -0.59
C PHE A 88 -0.90 -47.34 0.59
N ASP A 89 -0.13 -46.29 0.31
CA ASP A 89 0.29 -45.32 1.33
C ASP A 89 -0.08 -43.90 0.90
N MET A 90 -0.77 -43.16 1.76
CA MET A 90 -0.94 -41.72 1.59
C MET A 90 0.36 -41.00 1.96
N CYS A 91 0.77 -40.03 1.14
CA CYS A 91 1.86 -39.10 1.48
C CYS A 91 1.35 -37.84 2.19
N ARG A 92 0.02 -37.67 2.26
CA ARG A 92 -0.68 -36.52 2.82
C ARG A 92 -1.93 -36.97 3.57
N GLU A 93 -2.17 -36.38 4.73
CA GLU A 93 -3.30 -36.74 5.58
C GLU A 93 -4.58 -36.00 5.20
N LYS A 94 -5.72 -36.50 5.69
CA LYS A 94 -7.01 -35.81 5.55
C LYS A 94 -6.94 -34.41 6.19
N GLY A 95 -7.37 -33.41 5.43
CA GLY A 95 -7.32 -32.00 5.80
C GLY A 95 -6.07 -31.29 5.31
N GLU A 96 -5.02 -32.00 4.89
CA GLU A 96 -3.78 -31.38 4.42
C GLU A 96 -3.91 -30.83 3.00
N LYS A 97 -3.24 -29.71 2.77
CA LYS A 97 -3.06 -29.11 1.46
C LYS A 97 -1.90 -29.78 0.73
N VAL A 98 -2.03 -29.89 -0.58
CA VAL A 98 -1.05 -30.50 -1.49
C VAL A 98 -0.83 -29.54 -2.64
N ALA A 99 0.40 -29.05 -2.78
CA ALA A 99 0.72 -28.17 -3.89
C ALA A 99 0.87 -28.98 -5.19
N LYS A 100 0.64 -28.31 -6.33
CA LYS A 100 0.86 -28.91 -7.65
C LYS A 100 2.30 -29.44 -7.77
N GLY A 101 2.44 -30.67 -8.24
CA GLY A 101 3.71 -31.39 -8.38
C GLY A 101 4.18 -32.11 -7.12
N GLU A 102 3.48 -31.96 -5.99
CA GLU A 102 3.82 -32.68 -4.77
C GLU A 102 3.28 -34.12 -4.74
N PRO A 103 3.97 -35.04 -4.05
CA PRO A 103 3.49 -36.40 -3.84
C PRO A 103 2.18 -36.44 -3.06
N LEU A 104 1.18 -37.15 -3.60
CA LEU A 104 -0.10 -37.39 -2.93
C LEU A 104 -0.15 -38.79 -2.30
N TYR A 105 0.21 -39.83 -3.06
CA TYR A 105 0.17 -41.22 -2.59
C TYR A 105 1.25 -42.07 -3.27
N ARG A 106 1.49 -43.25 -2.69
CA ARG A 106 2.34 -44.30 -3.23
C ARG A 106 1.54 -45.57 -3.43
N PHE A 107 1.69 -46.19 -4.60
CA PHE A 107 1.06 -47.45 -4.95
C PHE A 107 2.00 -48.25 -5.85
N GLN A 108 2.16 -49.55 -5.58
CA GLN A 108 3.07 -50.44 -6.34
C GLN A 108 4.50 -49.88 -6.50
N ASN A 109 5.06 -49.32 -5.43
CA ASN A 109 6.38 -48.67 -5.40
C ASN A 109 6.54 -47.50 -6.38
N LYS A 110 5.44 -46.89 -6.83
CA LYS A 110 5.43 -45.65 -7.60
C LYS A 110 4.78 -44.54 -6.81
N GLU A 111 5.37 -43.37 -6.91
CA GLU A 111 4.83 -42.15 -6.33
C GLU A 111 3.96 -41.43 -7.36
N HIS A 112 2.80 -40.96 -6.91
CA HIS A 112 1.84 -40.25 -7.73
C HIS A 112 1.67 -38.83 -7.21
N GLN A 113 1.86 -37.86 -8.10
CA GLN A 113 1.82 -36.44 -7.79
C GLN A 113 0.52 -35.80 -8.26
N LEU A 114 0.14 -34.70 -7.63
CA LEU A 114 -1.02 -33.91 -7.99
C LEU A 114 -0.67 -32.93 -9.13
N ASP A 115 -1.56 -32.78 -10.12
CA ASP A 115 -1.39 -31.83 -11.24
C ASP A 115 -2.07 -30.48 -11.02
N PHE A 116 -2.67 -30.28 -9.85
CA PHE A 116 -3.32 -29.06 -9.37
C PHE A 116 -3.01 -28.80 -7.88
N ASN A 117 -3.33 -27.61 -7.37
CA ASN A 117 -3.29 -27.34 -5.93
C ASN A 117 -4.57 -27.87 -5.28
N GLY A 118 -4.45 -28.74 -4.27
CA GLY A 118 -5.61 -29.37 -3.66
C GLY A 118 -5.55 -29.55 -2.16
N GLN A 119 -6.64 -30.08 -1.59
CA GLN A 119 -6.72 -30.49 -0.20
C GLN A 119 -7.36 -31.89 -0.12
N VAL A 120 -6.78 -32.78 0.67
CA VAL A 120 -7.35 -34.11 0.91
C VAL A 120 -8.60 -33.95 1.77
N VAL A 121 -9.77 -34.25 1.22
CA VAL A 121 -11.05 -34.13 1.95
C VAL A 121 -11.41 -35.46 2.60
N ASP A 122 -11.20 -36.57 1.92
CA ASP A 122 -11.45 -37.90 2.46
C ASP A 122 -10.67 -38.98 1.74
N VAL A 123 -10.43 -40.10 2.41
CA VAL A 123 -9.82 -41.31 1.83
C VAL A 123 -10.63 -42.52 2.27
N GLN A 124 -11.14 -43.28 1.30
CA GLN A 124 -12.02 -44.43 1.58
C GLN A 124 -11.43 -45.71 0.98
N PHE A 125 -11.43 -46.77 1.78
CA PHE A 125 -11.01 -48.10 1.38
C PHE A 125 -12.25 -48.99 1.23
N ARG A 126 -12.56 -49.45 0.02
CA ARG A 126 -13.73 -50.31 -0.25
C ARG A 126 -13.42 -51.36 -1.32
N ASP A 127 -13.76 -52.62 -1.03
CA ASP A 127 -13.78 -53.72 -2.00
C ASP A 127 -12.55 -53.81 -2.92
N GLY A 128 -11.34 -53.70 -2.35
CA GLY A 128 -10.10 -53.77 -3.12
C GLY A 128 -9.79 -52.50 -3.92
N SER A 129 -10.42 -51.38 -3.58
CA SER A 129 -10.14 -50.06 -4.13
C SER A 129 -9.92 -49.01 -3.05
N VAL A 130 -9.20 -47.95 -3.41
CA VAL A 130 -9.03 -46.74 -2.62
C VAL A 130 -9.57 -45.55 -3.40
N SER A 131 -10.51 -44.82 -2.82
CA SER A 131 -11.00 -43.54 -3.35
C SER A 131 -10.43 -42.39 -2.53
N ILE A 132 -9.80 -41.43 -3.19
CA ILE A 132 -9.29 -40.19 -2.60
C ILE A 132 -10.14 -39.04 -3.10
N PHE A 133 -10.78 -38.31 -2.19
CA PHE A 133 -11.59 -37.14 -2.49
C PHE A 133 -10.79 -35.87 -2.22
N LEU A 134 -10.66 -35.01 -3.22
CA LEU A 134 -9.80 -33.83 -3.21
C LEU A 134 -10.59 -32.58 -3.54
N LEU A 135 -10.43 -31.53 -2.73
CA LEU A 135 -10.81 -30.18 -3.16
C LEU A 135 -9.75 -29.68 -4.15
N ASN A 136 -10.15 -29.24 -5.33
CA ASN A 136 -9.24 -28.61 -6.29
C ASN A 136 -9.34 -27.09 -6.18
N TYR A 137 -8.29 -26.43 -5.65
CA TYR A 137 -8.24 -24.97 -5.54
C TYR A 137 -8.11 -24.29 -6.90
N ASP A 138 -7.49 -24.94 -7.89
CA ASP A 138 -7.32 -24.35 -9.24
C ASP A 138 -8.65 -24.24 -9.99
N ASP A 139 -9.67 -24.99 -9.59
CA ASP A 139 -11.03 -24.92 -10.13
C ASP A 139 -11.90 -23.89 -9.38
N LEU A 140 -11.46 -23.38 -8.22
CA LEU A 140 -12.21 -22.38 -7.47
C LEU A 140 -12.07 -20.99 -8.09
N MET A 141 -13.15 -20.23 -7.98
CA MET A 141 -13.22 -18.83 -8.40
C MET A 141 -13.76 -17.98 -7.27
N ILE A 142 -13.36 -16.71 -7.25
CA ILE A 142 -13.94 -15.71 -6.37
C ILE A 142 -14.97 -14.95 -7.18
N LYS A 143 -16.21 -14.91 -6.70
CA LYS A 143 -17.28 -14.07 -7.25
C LYS A 143 -17.35 -12.79 -6.43
N ALA A 144 -17.27 -11.64 -7.06
CA ALA A 144 -17.42 -10.34 -6.42
C ALA A 144 -18.44 -9.47 -7.18
N GLN A 145 -18.98 -8.47 -6.50
CA GLN A 145 -19.92 -7.51 -7.07
C GLN A 145 -19.23 -6.15 -7.17
N ALA A 146 -19.20 -5.58 -8.37
CA ALA A 146 -18.62 -4.27 -8.64
C ALA A 146 -19.70 -3.26 -9.06
N ASP A 147 -19.51 -2.00 -8.69
CA ASP A 147 -20.41 -0.90 -9.08
C ASP A 147 -20.34 -0.67 -10.59
N ALA A 148 -21.50 -0.55 -11.25
CA ALA A 148 -21.63 -0.37 -12.70
C ALA A 148 -20.82 0.80 -13.27
N LYS A 149 -20.50 1.83 -12.47
CA LYS A 149 -19.63 2.93 -12.91
C LYS A 149 -18.22 2.46 -13.30
N PHE A 150 -17.79 1.30 -12.82
CA PHE A 150 -16.48 0.71 -13.13
C PHE A 150 -16.49 -0.23 -14.34
N TYR A 151 -17.65 -0.50 -14.94
CA TYR A 151 -17.80 -1.49 -16.02
C TYR A 151 -16.85 -1.25 -17.19
N ASP A 152 -16.74 0.01 -17.66
CA ASP A 152 -15.87 0.40 -18.79
C ASP A 152 -14.38 0.56 -18.43
N TYR A 153 -14.04 0.33 -17.15
CA TYR A 153 -12.70 0.51 -16.60
C TYR A 153 -12.03 -0.82 -16.24
N ILE A 154 -12.74 -1.93 -16.40
CA ILE A 154 -12.21 -3.28 -16.21
C ILE A 154 -12.22 -4.04 -17.53
N SER A 155 -11.39 -5.07 -17.60
CA SER A 155 -11.32 -5.95 -18.75
C SER A 155 -11.02 -7.37 -18.29
N TYR A 156 -11.24 -8.33 -19.19
CA TYR A 156 -10.64 -9.65 -19.01
C TYR A 156 -9.13 -9.50 -18.83
N HIS A 157 -8.58 -10.27 -17.90
CA HIS A 157 -7.18 -10.21 -17.50
C HIS A 157 -6.75 -8.95 -16.76
N SER A 158 -7.68 -8.10 -16.31
CA SER A 158 -7.35 -7.03 -15.36
C SER A 158 -6.71 -7.62 -14.10
N ASN A 159 -5.62 -6.99 -13.67
CA ASN A 159 -4.93 -7.34 -12.42
C ASN A 159 -5.80 -6.99 -11.23
N ALA A 160 -5.76 -7.84 -10.22
CA ALA A 160 -6.43 -7.62 -8.96
C ALA A 160 -5.63 -8.19 -7.80
N THR A 161 -5.96 -7.75 -6.60
CA THR A 161 -5.44 -8.30 -5.35
C THR A 161 -6.60 -8.79 -4.51
N VAL A 162 -6.45 -10.00 -3.94
CA VAL A 162 -7.39 -10.59 -3.00
C VAL A 162 -6.77 -10.54 -1.62
N SER A 163 -7.43 -9.92 -0.65
CA SER A 163 -6.97 -9.82 0.73
C SER A 163 -7.86 -10.66 1.67
N PHE A 164 -7.21 -11.50 2.46
CA PHE A 164 -7.84 -12.33 3.49
C PHE A 164 -6.95 -12.41 4.73
N ASN A 165 -7.50 -12.09 5.91
CA ASN A 165 -6.78 -12.07 7.19
C ASN A 165 -5.46 -11.25 7.15
N GLY A 166 -5.45 -10.15 6.40
CA GLY A 166 -4.27 -9.28 6.25
C GLY A 166 -3.18 -9.84 5.33
N VAL A 167 -3.43 -10.96 4.65
CA VAL A 167 -2.54 -11.50 3.61
C VAL A 167 -3.14 -11.20 2.25
N GLU A 168 -2.30 -10.69 1.35
CA GLU A 168 -2.66 -10.36 -0.02
C GLU A 168 -2.18 -11.43 -0.99
N TYR A 169 -3.01 -11.72 -1.99
CA TYR A 169 -2.76 -12.68 -3.04
C TYR A 169 -3.03 -12.02 -4.39
N GLU A 170 -2.15 -12.27 -5.35
CA GLU A 170 -2.40 -11.87 -6.72
C GLU A 170 -3.64 -12.59 -7.27
N ALA A 171 -4.41 -11.86 -8.06
CA ALA A 171 -5.60 -12.35 -8.73
C ALA A 171 -5.76 -11.71 -10.10
N THR A 172 -6.60 -12.34 -10.93
CA THR A 172 -6.87 -11.87 -12.27
C THR A 172 -8.37 -12.02 -12.56
N VAL A 173 -8.95 -11.00 -13.18
CA VAL A 173 -10.34 -11.04 -13.65
C VAL A 173 -10.44 -12.02 -14.82
N VAL A 174 -11.24 -13.06 -14.67
CA VAL A 174 -11.47 -14.11 -15.68
C VAL A 174 -12.89 -14.10 -16.24
N GLY A 175 -13.83 -13.45 -15.55
CA GLY A 175 -15.22 -13.32 -15.97
C GLY A 175 -15.79 -11.95 -15.61
N ILE A 176 -16.62 -11.41 -16.48
CA ILE A 176 -17.38 -10.18 -16.26
C ILE A 176 -18.83 -10.47 -16.64
N GLY A 177 -19.73 -10.33 -15.69
CA GLY A 177 -21.17 -10.49 -15.89
C GLY A 177 -21.71 -9.44 -16.87
N TYR A 178 -22.68 -9.84 -17.68
CA TYR A 178 -23.33 -8.96 -18.66
C TYR A 178 -24.61 -8.30 -18.11
N GLU A 179 -25.07 -8.71 -16.93
CA GLU A 179 -26.27 -8.18 -16.28
C GLU A 179 -25.89 -7.20 -15.17
N ILE A 180 -26.58 -6.05 -15.17
CA ILE A 180 -26.51 -5.07 -14.08
C ILE A 180 -27.77 -5.26 -13.23
N GLN A 181 -27.60 -5.55 -11.95
CA GLN A 181 -28.66 -5.68 -10.97
C GLN A 181 -28.35 -4.77 -9.78
N ASP A 182 -29.30 -3.91 -9.40
CA ASP A 182 -29.16 -2.96 -8.29
C ASP A 182 -27.92 -2.06 -8.40
N GLY A 183 -27.57 -1.67 -9.63
CA GLY A 183 -26.39 -0.84 -9.91
C GLY A 183 -25.06 -1.58 -9.82
N MET A 184 -25.08 -2.89 -9.63
CA MET A 184 -23.89 -3.74 -9.51
C MET A 184 -23.85 -4.75 -10.65
N PHE A 185 -22.65 -5.21 -10.99
CA PHE A 185 -22.44 -6.34 -11.89
C PHE A 185 -21.42 -7.31 -11.28
N GLN A 186 -21.55 -8.58 -11.64
CA GLN A 186 -20.67 -9.63 -11.13
C GLN A 186 -19.33 -9.64 -11.85
N ILE A 187 -18.25 -9.86 -11.12
CA ILE A 187 -16.94 -10.23 -11.65
C ILE A 187 -16.50 -11.57 -11.07
N GLU A 188 -15.74 -12.31 -11.85
CA GLU A 188 -15.13 -13.58 -11.45
C GLU A 188 -13.62 -13.44 -11.51
N LEU A 189 -12.96 -13.81 -10.41
CA LEU A 189 -11.52 -13.72 -10.27
C LEU A 189 -10.92 -15.09 -10.00
N LYS A 190 -9.74 -15.31 -10.57
CA LYS A 190 -8.88 -16.45 -10.26
C LYS A 190 -7.69 -15.97 -9.44
N SER A 191 -7.37 -16.70 -8.38
CA SER A 191 -6.21 -16.42 -7.52
C SER A 191 -5.52 -17.73 -7.17
N ALA A 192 -4.21 -17.67 -6.92
CA ALA A 192 -3.46 -18.81 -6.36
C ALA A 192 -3.75 -19.04 -4.86
N ALA A 193 -4.59 -18.19 -4.24
CA ALA A 193 -4.99 -18.34 -2.86
C ALA A 193 -5.75 -19.66 -2.64
N MET A 194 -5.17 -20.57 -1.85
CA MET A 194 -5.79 -21.85 -1.45
C MET A 194 -6.85 -21.61 -0.36
N LEU A 195 -7.88 -20.82 -0.67
CA LEU A 195 -8.98 -20.45 0.23
C LEU A 195 -10.13 -21.44 0.09
N LEU A 196 -10.83 -21.72 1.19
CA LEU A 196 -11.95 -22.64 1.20
C LEU A 196 -13.19 -22.02 0.53
N PRO A 197 -14.06 -22.83 -0.11
CA PRO A 197 -15.36 -22.37 -0.58
C PRO A 197 -16.17 -21.70 0.53
N GLY A 198 -16.84 -20.59 0.18
CA GLY A 198 -17.60 -19.79 1.11
C GLY A 198 -16.78 -18.76 1.90
N THR A 199 -15.46 -18.72 1.74
CA THR A 199 -14.60 -17.69 2.37
C THR A 199 -14.92 -16.31 1.78
N GLU A 200 -15.17 -15.33 2.65
CA GLU A 200 -15.31 -13.93 2.27
C GLU A 200 -13.94 -13.25 2.17
N VAL A 201 -13.77 -12.41 1.15
CA VAL A 201 -12.50 -11.74 0.84
C VAL A 201 -12.73 -10.29 0.43
N LYS A 202 -11.72 -9.46 0.62
CA LYS A 202 -11.66 -8.13 -0.02
C LYS A 202 -10.95 -8.25 -1.36
N VAL A 203 -11.44 -7.56 -2.37
CA VAL A 203 -10.88 -7.56 -3.72
C VAL A 203 -10.59 -6.12 -4.11
N SER A 204 -9.36 -5.85 -4.56
CA SER A 204 -8.97 -4.58 -5.17
C SER A 204 -8.65 -4.82 -6.63
N VAL A 205 -9.40 -4.22 -7.54
CA VAL A 205 -9.23 -4.40 -8.99
C VAL A 205 -8.54 -3.17 -9.57
N GLN A 206 -7.44 -3.39 -10.28
CA GLN A 206 -6.75 -2.32 -11.00
C GLN A 206 -7.59 -1.92 -12.23
N THR A 207 -7.79 -0.62 -12.37
CA THR A 207 -8.49 0.01 -13.49
C THR A 207 -7.51 0.69 -14.43
N LYS A 208 -8.02 1.50 -15.37
CA LYS A 208 -7.19 2.24 -16.32
C LYS A 208 -6.09 3.02 -15.61
N THR A 209 -4.89 2.83 -16.12
CA THR A 209 -3.74 3.61 -15.76
C THR A 209 -3.77 4.95 -16.48
N LYS A 210 -3.75 6.04 -15.71
CA LYS A 210 -3.62 7.39 -16.25
C LYS A 210 -2.14 7.73 -16.39
N LYS A 211 -1.69 7.89 -17.64
CA LYS A 211 -0.41 8.51 -17.95
C LYS A 211 -0.52 10.00 -17.65
N ASP A 212 0.56 10.58 -17.12
CA ASP A 212 0.66 12.02 -16.87
C ASP A 212 -0.37 12.53 -15.82
N GLY A 213 -0.61 11.73 -14.78
CA GLY A 213 -1.40 12.13 -13.63
C GLY A 213 -0.56 12.95 -12.66
N MET A 214 -1.08 14.10 -12.20
CA MET A 214 -0.45 14.89 -11.15
C MET A 214 -0.84 14.37 -9.77
N TYR A 215 0.08 14.37 -8.83
CA TYR A 215 -0.18 13.91 -7.47
C TYR A 215 0.69 14.60 -6.42
N LEU A 216 0.20 14.57 -5.18
CA LEU A 216 0.88 15.07 -3.99
C LEU A 216 0.73 14.06 -2.85
N PRO A 217 1.66 14.04 -1.87
CA PRO A 217 1.43 13.36 -0.60
C PRO A 217 0.13 13.84 0.04
N THR A 218 -0.63 12.94 0.66
CA THR A 218 -1.94 13.30 1.25
C THR A 218 -1.83 14.39 2.32
N GLU A 219 -0.71 14.44 3.04
CA GLU A 219 -0.41 15.44 4.07
C GLU A 219 -0.12 16.85 3.54
N ALA A 220 0.10 17.00 2.23
CA ALA A 220 0.29 18.28 1.56
C ALA A 220 -1.05 18.98 1.21
N VAL A 221 -2.17 18.26 1.32
CA VAL A 221 -3.50 18.76 0.97
C VAL A 221 -4.29 19.08 2.23
N LEU A 222 -4.80 20.30 2.30
CA LEU A 222 -5.59 20.81 3.41
C LEU A 222 -7.08 20.77 3.05
N SER A 223 -7.93 20.59 4.07
CA SER A 223 -9.39 20.58 3.93
C SER A 223 -10.01 21.69 4.78
N GLN A 224 -10.96 22.43 4.22
CA GLN A 224 -11.80 23.38 4.96
C GLN A 224 -13.26 23.20 4.53
N GLY A 225 -14.05 22.55 5.39
CA GLY A 225 -15.39 22.10 5.01
C GLY A 225 -15.32 21.02 3.93
N GLU A 226 -16.08 21.22 2.85
CA GLU A 226 -16.11 20.31 1.68
C GLU A 226 -15.04 20.63 0.62
N ALA A 227 -14.27 21.71 0.79
CA ALA A 227 -13.27 22.15 -0.16
C ALA A 227 -11.85 21.70 0.23
N TYR A 228 -11.06 21.34 -0.78
CA TYR A 228 -9.64 21.00 -0.64
C TYR A 228 -8.77 22.10 -1.25
N TYR A 229 -7.64 22.38 -0.59
CA TYR A 229 -6.70 23.40 -1.04
C TYR A 229 -5.26 23.02 -0.66
N VAL A 230 -4.31 23.69 -1.32
CA VAL A 230 -2.87 23.59 -1.02
C VAL A 230 -2.32 25.00 -0.81
N LYS A 231 -1.24 25.13 -0.02
CA LYS A 231 -0.50 26.39 0.10
C LYS A 231 0.59 26.42 -0.97
N LEU A 232 0.30 27.05 -2.11
CA LEU A 232 1.25 27.18 -3.21
C LEU A 232 2.33 28.21 -2.87
N LEU A 233 3.60 27.84 -3.00
CA LEU A 233 4.74 28.75 -2.84
C LEU A 233 4.92 29.58 -4.10
N MET A 234 4.85 30.90 -3.96
CA MET A 234 5.01 31.86 -5.04
C MET A 234 6.49 32.26 -5.19
N GLU A 235 6.88 32.80 -6.35
CA GLU A 235 8.26 33.20 -6.65
C GLU A 235 8.82 34.26 -5.67
N ASP A 236 7.95 35.09 -5.08
CA ASP A 236 8.32 36.11 -4.09
C ASP A 236 8.52 35.55 -2.67
N GLY A 237 8.37 34.23 -2.50
CA GLY A 237 8.47 33.52 -1.23
C GLY A 237 7.20 33.55 -0.38
N SER A 238 6.12 34.19 -0.85
CA SER A 238 4.81 34.15 -0.20
C SER A 238 4.05 32.85 -0.51
N THR A 239 3.02 32.55 0.29
CA THR A 239 2.16 31.39 0.06
C THR A 239 0.75 31.82 -0.33
N LYS A 240 0.15 31.11 -1.28
CA LYS A 240 -1.24 31.33 -1.71
C LYS A 240 -2.07 30.06 -1.52
N ASP A 241 -3.16 30.16 -0.76
CA ASP A 241 -4.15 29.10 -0.68
C ASP A 241 -4.82 28.93 -2.06
N THR A 242 -4.66 27.75 -2.64
CA THR A 242 -5.14 27.42 -3.99
C THR A 242 -6.06 26.21 -3.91
N THR A 243 -7.32 26.38 -4.28
CA THR A 243 -8.30 25.29 -4.34
C THR A 243 -7.88 24.25 -5.36
N VAL A 244 -7.95 22.98 -4.96
CA VAL A 244 -7.64 21.84 -5.82
C VAL A 244 -8.84 20.91 -5.94
N ILE A 245 -8.96 20.25 -7.10
CA ILE A 245 -9.91 19.15 -7.29
C ILE A 245 -9.14 17.85 -7.15
N LEU A 246 -9.57 17.00 -6.22
CA LEU A 246 -8.91 15.72 -5.96
C LEU A 246 -9.46 14.61 -6.86
N GLY A 247 -8.59 13.66 -7.17
CA GLY A 247 -8.90 12.39 -7.81
C GLY A 247 -8.83 11.24 -6.81
N SER A 248 -8.26 10.12 -7.24
CA SER A 248 -8.14 8.94 -6.37
C SER A 248 -6.91 9.03 -5.46
N TYR A 249 -7.04 8.37 -4.31
CA TYR A 249 -5.95 8.12 -3.38
C TYR A 249 -5.23 6.83 -3.77
N PHE A 250 -3.92 6.78 -3.56
CA PHE A 250 -3.11 5.59 -3.80
C PHE A 250 -1.90 5.58 -2.87
N SER A 251 -1.26 4.42 -2.72
CA SER A 251 -0.06 4.27 -1.89
C SER A 251 1.06 3.59 -2.66
N VAL A 252 2.29 3.95 -2.34
CA VAL A 252 3.51 3.36 -2.90
C VAL A 252 4.34 2.79 -1.76
N GLU A 253 4.80 1.55 -1.90
CA GLU A 253 5.77 0.97 -0.97
C GLU A 253 7.19 1.22 -1.47
N GLU A 254 8.02 1.86 -0.64
CA GLU A 254 9.43 2.09 -0.93
C GLU A 254 10.27 1.79 0.31
N ASN A 255 11.24 0.87 0.17
CA ASN A 255 12.14 0.45 1.25
C ASN A 255 11.40 -0.02 2.53
N GLY A 256 10.25 -0.68 2.37
CA GLY A 256 9.44 -1.18 3.48
C GLY A 256 8.59 -0.11 4.19
N ASN A 257 8.51 1.11 3.64
CA ASN A 257 7.60 2.16 4.12
C ASN A 257 6.48 2.39 3.10
N THR A 258 5.27 2.61 3.58
CA THR A 258 4.11 2.96 2.75
C THR A 258 3.91 4.46 2.72
N PHE A 259 3.93 5.06 1.53
CA PHE A 259 3.69 6.48 1.31
C PHE A 259 2.33 6.67 0.65
N SER A 260 1.49 7.56 1.18
CA SER A 260 0.15 7.83 0.66
C SER A 260 0.11 9.11 -0.17
N TYR A 261 -0.53 9.01 -1.32
CA TYR A 261 -0.66 10.08 -2.30
C TYR A 261 -2.13 10.29 -2.70
N VAL A 262 -2.40 11.45 -3.26
CA VAL A 262 -3.68 11.80 -3.87
C VAL A 262 -3.46 12.42 -5.24
N GLU A 263 -4.25 11.98 -6.22
CA GLU A 263 -4.28 12.60 -7.54
C GLU A 263 -4.85 14.03 -7.46
N ILE A 264 -4.20 14.97 -8.14
CA ILE A 264 -4.67 16.34 -8.32
C ILE A 264 -5.18 16.50 -9.76
N LYS A 265 -6.50 16.71 -9.92
CA LYS A 265 -7.15 16.88 -11.23
C LYS A 265 -7.02 18.31 -11.76
N SER A 266 -6.98 19.30 -10.89
CA SER A 266 -6.82 20.72 -11.25
C SER A 266 -6.46 21.59 -10.05
N GLY A 267 -5.96 22.80 -10.31
CA GLY A 267 -5.66 23.84 -9.32
C GLY A 267 -4.18 24.19 -9.25
N VAL A 268 -3.32 23.24 -9.57
CA VAL A 268 -1.85 23.37 -9.66
C VAL A 268 -1.34 22.65 -10.91
N THR A 269 -0.06 22.86 -11.21
CA THR A 269 0.66 22.28 -12.33
C THR A 269 1.85 21.45 -11.85
N ALA A 270 2.31 20.50 -12.69
CA ALA A 270 3.50 19.71 -12.39
C ALA A 270 4.72 20.62 -12.18
N GLY A 271 5.49 20.35 -11.12
CA GLY A 271 6.64 21.16 -10.72
C GLY A 271 6.31 22.30 -9.75
N ASP A 272 5.03 22.64 -9.54
CA ASP A 272 4.65 23.61 -8.51
C ASP A 272 5.10 23.13 -7.13
N THR A 273 5.54 24.07 -6.29
CA THR A 273 5.92 23.77 -4.91
C THR A 273 4.80 24.16 -3.97
N VAL A 274 4.33 23.21 -3.17
CA VAL A 274 3.36 23.43 -2.10
C VAL A 274 4.04 23.28 -0.74
N VAL A 275 3.50 23.95 0.26
CA VAL A 275 4.04 23.93 1.61
C VAL A 275 3.01 23.46 2.62
N THR A 276 3.46 22.77 3.66
CA THR A 276 2.63 22.43 4.83
C THR A 276 3.39 22.77 6.11
N GLU A 277 2.66 23.15 7.15
CA GLU A 277 3.22 23.34 8.48
C GLU A 277 3.25 21.98 9.16
N LYS A 278 4.43 21.55 9.61
CA LYS A 278 4.55 20.30 10.37
C LYS A 278 4.00 20.55 11.78
N SER A 279 2.75 20.17 12.02
CA SER A 279 2.30 19.96 13.39
C SER A 279 3.01 18.71 13.92
N GLU A 280 3.83 18.85 14.95
CA GLU A 280 4.09 17.69 15.82
C GLU A 280 2.70 17.21 16.31
N GLU A 281 2.44 15.90 16.22
CA GLU A 281 1.17 15.23 16.58
C GLU A 281 -0.03 15.36 15.62
N ILE A 282 0.00 14.69 14.46
CA ILE A 282 -1.20 13.99 13.96
C ILE A 282 -0.76 12.69 13.27
N ASN A 283 -1.11 11.54 13.86
CA ASN A 283 -1.00 10.25 13.16
C ASN A 283 -1.93 10.26 11.92
N PRO A 284 -1.43 9.98 10.70
CA PRO A 284 -2.24 10.02 9.47
C PRO A 284 -3.46 9.08 9.48
N GLY A 285 -3.47 8.09 10.38
CA GLY A 285 -4.54 7.09 10.50
C GLY A 285 -5.77 7.53 11.28
N GLU A 286 -5.78 8.70 11.94
CA GLU A 286 -6.88 9.09 12.83
C GLU A 286 -8.01 9.85 12.13
N ARG A 287 -7.77 10.44 10.95
CA ARG A 287 -8.79 11.20 10.21
C ARG A 287 -9.61 10.41 9.18
N ILE A 288 -9.23 9.18 8.84
CA ILE A 288 -9.91 8.41 7.77
C ILE A 288 -11.06 7.53 8.31
N LYS A 289 -11.27 7.44 9.62
CA LYS A 289 -12.30 6.54 10.19
C LYS A 289 -13.72 7.09 10.30
N GLU A 290 -13.98 8.38 10.05
CA GLU A 290 -15.31 8.97 10.36
C GLU A 290 -16.17 9.44 9.16
N GLN A 291 -15.79 9.20 7.90
CA GLN A 291 -16.62 9.62 6.75
C GLN A 291 -17.08 8.51 5.80
N TYR A 292 -17.40 7.33 6.35
CA TYR A 292 -18.29 6.36 5.67
C TYR A 292 -19.24 5.70 6.67
N LEU A 293 -20.04 6.50 7.36
CA LEU A 293 -21.25 6.10 8.07
C LEU A 293 -22.20 7.29 7.99
N ASN A 294 -22.91 7.41 6.86
CA ASN A 294 -24.23 8.03 6.67
C ASN A 294 -24.43 8.36 5.19
N GLU A 295 -24.97 7.42 4.43
CA GLU A 295 -26.21 7.50 3.63
C GLU A 295 -26.35 6.24 2.76
#